data_AF-A0A699YTX4-F1
#
_entry.id   AF-A0A699YTX4-F1
#
_cell.length_a   1.000
_cell.length_b   1.000
_cell.length_c   1.000
_cell.angle_alpha   90.00
_cell.angle_beta   90.00
_cell.angle_gamma   90.00
#
_symmetry.space_group_name_H-M   'P 1'
#
loop_
_entity.id
_entity.type
_entity.pdbx_description
1 polymer ?
#
loop_
_entity_poly.entity_id
_entity_poly.type
_entity_poly.pdbx_seq_one_letter_code
_entity_poly.pdbx_strand_id
1 'polypeptide(L)'
;APELEEWQQDGEEFYHKGEGGGWQDNLRQAAEVLLLSLVAQFRPLLAPPLVAALQAAAAACPPGSDLATLPGPRLAAGRLGALPLALLQLEAAYCAAAVSAYELHDHLDFTPLLRGRLLAELGSSGSLSSLLKRRVLRLVACWVTRLEG
;
A
#
# COMPACT_ATOMS: atom_id res chain seq x y z
N ALA A 1 7.49 12.34 -2.26
CA ALA A 1 7.74 11.23 -1.32
C ALA A 1 9.05 10.64 -1.79
N PRO A 2 10.16 10.92 -1.10
CA PRO A 2 11.51 10.73 -1.65
C PRO A 2 11.74 9.30 -2.18
N GLU A 3 11.17 8.28 -1.54
CA GLU A 3 11.25 6.87 -1.96
C GLU A 3 10.60 6.57 -3.32
N LEU A 4 9.49 7.24 -3.62
CA LEU A 4 8.79 7.03 -4.89
C LEU A 4 9.55 7.65 -6.05
N GLU A 5 10.23 8.77 -5.76
CA GLU A 5 11.09 9.48 -6.70
C GLU A 5 12.38 8.70 -6.97
N GLU A 6 12.98 8.12 -5.93
CA GLU A 6 14.14 7.25 -6.05
C GLU A 6 13.82 6.00 -6.88
N TRP A 7 12.67 5.36 -6.62
CA TRP A 7 12.21 4.22 -7.43
C TRP A 7 11.96 4.56 -8.91
N GLN A 8 11.44 5.76 -9.21
CA GLN A 8 11.25 6.19 -10.60
C GLN A 8 12.57 6.46 -11.33
N GLN A 9 13.61 6.84 -10.60
CA GLN A 9 14.93 7.11 -11.17
C GLN A 9 15.70 5.82 -11.43
N ASP A 10 15.80 4.96 -10.42
CA ASP A 10 16.44 3.66 -10.52
C ASP A 10 15.72 2.65 -9.63
N GLY A 11 14.90 1.81 -10.26
CA GLY A 11 14.13 0.79 -9.56
C GLY A 11 15.01 -0.32 -8.97
N GLU A 12 16.14 -0.66 -9.59
CA GLU A 12 17.02 -1.73 -9.16
C GLU A 12 17.84 -1.30 -7.93
N GLU A 13 18.46 -0.11 -8.00
CA GLU A 13 19.20 0.48 -6.89
C GLU A 13 18.29 0.71 -5.67
N PHE A 14 17.04 1.13 -5.90
CA PHE A 14 16.04 1.30 -4.85
C PHE A 14 15.81 0.01 -4.05
N TYR A 15 15.73 -1.16 -4.71
CA TYR A 15 15.56 -2.44 -4.01
C TYR A 15 16.83 -2.87 -3.29
N HIS A 16 18.01 -2.69 -3.90
CA HIS A 16 19.29 -3.01 -3.24
C HIS A 16 19.53 -2.17 -1.96
N LYS A 17 19.15 -0.88 -1.97
CA LYS A 17 19.19 -0.03 -0.77
C LYS A 17 18.21 -0.47 0.32
N GLY A 18 17.04 -0.96 -0.09
CA GLY A 18 16.02 -1.48 0.82
C GLY A 18 16.43 -2.75 1.57
N GLU A 19 17.31 -3.58 0.99
CA GLU A 19 17.87 -4.78 1.63
C GLU A 19 19.09 -4.49 2.52
N GLY A 20 19.83 -3.40 2.25
CA GLY A 20 21.07 -3.06 2.97
C GLY A 20 20.90 -2.15 4.20
N GLY A 21 19.81 -1.38 4.30
CA GLY A 21 19.53 -0.48 5.42
C GLY A 21 18.66 -1.13 6.50
N GLY A 22 19.07 -1.07 7.76
CA GLY A 22 18.26 -1.54 8.88
C GLY A 22 17.05 -0.61 9.12
N TRP A 23 15.99 -1.14 9.73
CA TRP A 23 14.78 -0.39 10.11
C TRP A 23 15.07 0.88 10.94
N GLN A 24 16.24 0.98 11.55
CA GLN A 24 16.68 2.09 12.40
C GLN A 24 16.91 3.39 11.62
N ASP A 25 17.25 3.30 10.33
CA ASP A 25 17.61 4.46 9.51
C ASP A 25 16.50 4.86 8.53
N ASN A 26 15.39 4.12 8.49
CA ASN A 26 14.26 4.38 7.60
C ASN A 26 12.94 4.43 8.39
N LEU A 27 12.33 5.62 8.46
CA LEU A 27 11.08 5.85 9.20
C LEU A 27 9.94 4.94 8.73
N ARG A 28 9.85 4.66 7.43
CA ARG A 28 8.81 3.78 6.90
C ARG A 28 9.03 2.34 7.34
N GLN A 29 10.25 1.83 7.24
CA GLN A 29 10.57 0.48 7.73
C GLN A 29 10.38 0.38 9.25
N ALA A 30 10.77 1.40 10.01
CA ALA A 30 10.50 1.49 11.44
C ALA A 30 8.99 1.42 11.74
N ALA A 31 8.18 2.15 10.97
CA ALA A 31 6.72 2.14 11.11
C ALA A 31 6.11 0.78 10.71
N GLU A 32 6.61 0.14 9.64
CA GLU A 32 6.18 -1.20 9.22
C GLU A 32 6.52 -2.25 10.30
N VAL A 33 7.72 -2.22 10.89
CA VAL A 33 8.13 -3.11 11.99
C VAL A 33 7.31 -2.87 13.26
N LEU A 34 7.08 -1.60 13.62
CA LEU A 34 6.24 -1.23 14.76
C LEU A 34 4.80 -1.72 14.57
N LEU A 35 4.22 -1.48 13.39
CA LEU A 35 2.89 -1.94 13.06
C LEU A 35 2.80 -3.46 13.18
N LEU A 36 3.73 -4.19 12.56
CA LEU A 36 3.75 -5.66 12.62
C LEU A 36 3.82 -6.15 14.07
N SER A 37 4.71 -5.56 14.88
CA SER A 37 4.86 -5.91 16.30
C SER A 37 3.57 -5.69 17.09
N LEU A 38 2.89 -4.56 16.87
CA LEU A 38 1.63 -4.24 17.52
C LEU A 38 0.51 -5.19 17.11
N VAL A 39 0.36 -5.46 15.81
CA VAL A 39 -0.71 -6.34 15.29
C VAL A 39 -0.48 -7.79 15.71
N ALA A 40 0.77 -8.26 15.74
CA ALA A 40 1.10 -9.59 16.24
C ALA A 40 0.70 -9.76 17.72
N GLN A 41 0.89 -8.71 18.54
CA GLN A 41 0.60 -8.77 19.98
C GLN A 41 -0.89 -8.50 20.32
N PHE A 42 -1.55 -7.61 19.58
CA PHE A 42 -2.90 -7.13 19.86
C PHE A 42 -3.87 -7.39 18.70
N ARG A 43 -3.66 -8.49 17.97
CA ARG A 43 -4.45 -8.90 16.80
C ARG A 43 -5.97 -8.70 16.92
N PRO A 44 -6.67 -9.21 17.95
CA PRO A 44 -8.13 -9.06 18.02
C PRO A 44 -8.60 -7.61 18.16
N LEU A 45 -7.74 -6.72 18.65
CA LEU A 45 -8.04 -5.29 18.81
C LEU A 45 -7.69 -4.49 17.54
N LEU A 46 -6.62 -4.88 16.83
CA LEU A 46 -6.06 -4.10 15.73
C LEU A 46 -6.47 -4.58 14.34
N ALA A 47 -6.80 -5.86 14.16
CA ALA A 47 -7.18 -6.37 12.85
C ALA A 47 -8.48 -5.73 12.30
N PRO A 48 -9.58 -5.64 13.08
CA PRO A 48 -10.80 -4.98 12.58
C PRO A 48 -10.61 -3.51 12.14
N PRO A 49 -9.98 -2.62 12.94
CA PRO A 49 -9.78 -1.24 12.50
C PRO A 49 -8.80 -1.11 11.33
N LEU A 50 -7.82 -2.01 11.18
CA LEU A 50 -6.94 -2.01 10.01
C LEU A 50 -7.69 -2.38 8.73
N VAL A 51 -8.57 -3.38 8.78
CA VAL A 51 -9.43 -3.74 7.66
C VAL A 51 -10.40 -2.59 7.33
N ALA A 52 -10.97 -1.94 8.35
CA ALA A 52 -11.84 -0.78 8.15
C ALA A 52 -11.08 0.41 7.52
N ALA A 53 -9.83 0.66 7.93
CA ALA A 53 -8.99 1.70 7.35
C ALA A 53 -8.67 1.41 5.87
N LEU A 54 -8.38 0.14 5.54
CA LEU A 54 -8.19 -0.30 4.16
C LEU A 54 -9.45 -0.06 3.32
N GLN A 55 -10.62 -0.45 3.82
CA GLN A 55 -11.90 -0.25 3.12
C GLN A 55 -12.22 1.24 2.93
N ALA A 56 -11.99 2.07 3.95
CA ALA A 56 -12.21 3.51 3.88
C ALA A 56 -11.29 4.18 2.85
N ALA A 57 -10.00 3.83 2.86
CA ALA A 57 -9.04 4.34 1.88
C ALA A 57 -9.37 3.87 0.46
N ALA A 58 -9.82 2.61 0.32
CA ALA A 58 -10.26 2.04 -0.93
C ALA A 58 -11.49 2.77 -1.52
N ALA A 59 -12.44 3.14 -0.67
CA ALA A 59 -13.64 3.88 -1.05
C ALA A 59 -13.32 5.34 -1.43
N ALA A 60 -12.36 5.97 -0.74
CA ALA A 60 -11.95 7.35 -1.02
C ALA A 60 -11.17 7.50 -2.35
N CYS A 61 -10.64 6.42 -2.90
CA CYS A 61 -9.84 6.44 -4.12
C CYS A 61 -10.26 5.31 -5.08
N PRO A 62 -11.44 5.38 -5.73
CA PRO A 62 -11.95 4.29 -6.56
C PRO A 62 -11.03 3.95 -7.76
N PRO A 63 -11.04 2.70 -8.25
CA PRO A 63 -10.20 2.30 -9.38
C PRO A 63 -10.53 3.11 -10.63
N GLY A 64 -9.50 3.50 -11.39
CA GLY A 64 -9.66 4.34 -12.58
C GLY A 64 -9.82 5.85 -12.32
N SER A 65 -9.75 6.29 -11.06
CA SER A 65 -9.75 7.72 -10.72
C SER A 65 -8.52 8.42 -11.29
N ASP A 66 -8.71 9.62 -11.85
CA ASP A 66 -7.62 10.48 -12.28
C ASP A 66 -7.14 11.40 -11.14
N LEU A 67 -5.83 11.63 -11.07
CA LEU A 67 -5.13 12.44 -10.06
C LEU A 67 -5.70 13.86 -10.00
N ALA A 68 -6.10 14.42 -11.14
CA ALA A 68 -6.67 15.76 -11.24
C ALA A 68 -8.08 15.83 -10.64
N THR A 69 -8.86 14.74 -10.78
CA THR A 69 -10.28 14.69 -10.40
C THR A 69 -10.54 14.30 -8.95
N LEU A 70 -9.57 13.64 -8.30
CA LEU A 70 -9.72 13.23 -6.90
C LEU A 70 -9.88 14.45 -5.97
N PRO A 71 -10.99 14.51 -5.20
CA PRO A 71 -11.23 15.61 -4.28
C PRO A 71 -10.34 15.50 -3.03
N GLY A 72 -10.24 16.61 -2.30
CA GLY A 72 -9.57 16.65 -0.99
C GLY A 72 -8.19 17.29 -1.01
N PRO A 73 -7.52 17.32 0.16
CA PRO A 73 -6.22 17.97 0.31
C PRO A 73 -5.15 17.26 -0.51
N ARG A 74 -4.19 18.03 -1.00
CA ARG A 74 -3.02 17.52 -1.71
C ARG A 74 -1.78 17.77 -0.87
N LEU A 75 -0.95 16.74 -0.73
CA LEU A 75 0.32 16.84 -0.01
C LEU A 75 1.46 16.92 -1.01
N ALA A 76 2.46 17.74 -0.69
CA ALA A 76 3.67 17.85 -1.48
C ALA A 76 4.41 16.51 -1.46
N ALA A 77 4.59 15.92 -2.65
CA ALA A 77 5.27 14.66 -2.85
C ALA A 77 6.58 14.86 -3.63
N GLY A 78 7.42 15.80 -3.17
CA GLY A 78 8.72 16.10 -3.78
C GLY A 78 8.60 16.46 -5.26
N ARG A 79 9.44 15.89 -6.13
CA ARG A 79 9.44 16.20 -7.58
C ARG A 79 8.19 15.72 -8.33
N LEU A 80 7.36 14.86 -7.73
CA LEU A 80 6.08 14.42 -8.30
C LEU A 80 4.94 15.43 -8.12
N GLY A 81 5.22 16.58 -7.50
CA GLY A 81 4.24 17.62 -7.26
C GLY A 81 3.26 17.23 -6.15
N ALA A 82 2.05 17.79 -6.20
CA ALA A 82 1.06 17.62 -5.14
C ALA A 82 0.15 16.40 -5.42
N LEU A 83 0.24 15.37 -4.58
CA LEU A 83 -0.58 14.15 -4.67
C LEU A 83 -1.81 14.26 -3.75
N PRO A 84 -3.01 13.80 -4.18
CA PRO A 84 -4.19 13.69 -3.33
C PRO A 84 -3.91 12.84 -2.10
N LEU A 85 -4.38 13.28 -0.95
CA LEU A 85 -4.27 12.55 0.31
C LEU A 85 -4.90 11.16 0.23
N ALA A 86 -6.04 11.02 -0.47
CA ALA A 86 -6.74 9.75 -0.64
C ALA A 86 -5.86 8.68 -1.30
N LEU A 87 -5.03 9.06 -2.26
CA LEU A 87 -4.07 8.15 -2.90
C LEU A 87 -3.00 7.70 -1.91
N LEU A 88 -2.42 8.63 -1.15
CA LEU A 88 -1.37 8.34 -0.17
C LEU A 88 -1.89 7.46 0.96
N GLN A 89 -3.13 7.69 1.40
CA GLN A 89 -3.81 6.86 2.39
C GLN A 89 -4.06 5.45 1.87
N LEU A 90 -4.48 5.32 0.61
CA LEU A 90 -4.63 4.01 -0.02
C LEU A 90 -3.29 3.28 -0.13
N GLU A 91 -2.24 3.99 -0.54
CA GLU A 91 -0.90 3.43 -0.65
C GLU A 91 -0.39 2.93 0.72
N ALA A 92 -0.62 3.71 1.78
CA ALA A 92 -0.29 3.33 3.15
C ALA A 92 -1.11 2.13 3.64
N ALA A 93 -2.41 2.09 3.33
CA ALA A 93 -3.28 0.97 3.69
C ALA A 93 -2.88 -0.33 2.99
N TYR A 94 -2.49 -0.27 1.72
CA TYR A 94 -1.92 -1.41 1.00
C TYR A 94 -0.59 -1.87 1.60
N CYS A 95 0.28 -0.96 2.01
CA CYS A 95 1.52 -1.33 2.70
C CYS A 95 1.22 -2.02 4.04
N ALA A 96 0.30 -1.47 4.83
CA ALA A 96 -0.11 -2.06 6.11
C ALA A 96 -0.68 -3.47 5.90
N ALA A 97 -1.59 -3.65 4.94
CA ALA A 97 -2.19 -4.94 4.61
C ALA A 97 -1.16 -5.95 4.07
N ALA A 98 -0.14 -5.50 3.34
CA ALA A 98 0.93 -6.38 2.86
C ALA A 98 1.84 -6.85 4.01
N VAL A 99 2.25 -5.95 4.90
CA VAL A 99 3.14 -6.27 6.03
C VAL A 99 2.44 -7.15 7.05
N SER A 100 1.15 -6.93 7.30
CA SER A 100 0.35 -7.68 8.27
C SER A 100 -0.50 -8.80 7.63
N ALA A 101 -0.05 -9.34 6.49
CA ALA A 101 -0.80 -10.36 5.75
C ALA A 101 -1.09 -11.61 6.59
N TYR A 102 -0.12 -12.03 7.41
CA TYR A 102 -0.28 -13.17 8.31
C TYR A 102 -1.31 -12.89 9.42
N GLU A 103 -1.34 -11.68 9.93
CA GLU A 103 -2.20 -11.34 11.05
C GLU A 103 -3.63 -11.04 10.59
N LEU A 104 -3.80 -10.52 9.37
CA LEU A 104 -5.09 -10.14 8.83
C LEU A 104 -5.84 -11.27 8.11
N HIS A 105 -5.25 -12.45 7.89
CA HIS A 105 -5.87 -13.48 7.03
C HIS A 105 -7.26 -13.95 7.49
N ASP A 106 -7.56 -13.94 8.79
CA ASP A 106 -8.90 -14.31 9.31
C ASP A 106 -9.91 -13.14 9.28
N HIS A 107 -9.42 -11.92 9.02
CA HIS A 107 -10.23 -10.69 9.09
C HIS A 107 -10.43 -10.02 7.73
N LEU A 108 -9.61 -10.37 6.73
CA LEU A 108 -9.67 -9.84 5.38
C LEU A 108 -9.77 -10.99 4.37
N ASP A 109 -10.92 -11.11 3.72
CA ASP A 109 -11.04 -11.97 2.55
C ASP A 109 -10.34 -11.31 1.35
N PHE A 110 -9.18 -11.86 1.00
CA PHE A 110 -8.32 -11.30 -0.04
C PHE A 110 -8.81 -11.63 -1.46
N THR A 111 -9.54 -12.73 -1.65
CA THR A 111 -10.03 -13.17 -2.96
C THR A 111 -10.93 -12.14 -3.67
N PRO A 112 -11.99 -11.59 -3.03
CA PRO A 112 -12.82 -10.57 -3.64
C PRO A 112 -12.08 -9.24 -3.81
N LEU A 113 -11.15 -8.90 -2.90
CA LEU A 113 -10.30 -7.72 -3.03
C LEU A 113 -9.43 -7.82 -4.29
N LEU A 114 -8.82 -8.99 -4.53
CA LEU A 114 -8.02 -9.28 -5.71
C LEU A 114 -8.87 -9.22 -6.98
N ARG A 115 -9.93 -10.04 -7.05
CA ARG A 115 -10.75 -10.19 -8.26
C ARG A 115 -11.52 -8.92 -8.62
N GLY A 116 -11.92 -8.12 -7.64
CA GLY A 116 -12.66 -6.89 -7.86
C GLY A 116 -11.75 -5.68 -8.06
N ARG A 117 -11.00 -5.30 -7.02
CA ARG A 117 -10.32 -4.00 -6.96
C ARG A 117 -8.92 -4.05 -7.56
N LEU A 118 -8.08 -4.98 -7.11
CA LEU A 118 -6.66 -5.01 -7.49
C LEU A 118 -6.50 -5.25 -9.00
N LEU A 119 -7.28 -6.16 -9.59
CA LEU A 119 -7.27 -6.38 -11.04
C LEU A 119 -7.72 -5.14 -11.82
N ALA A 120 -8.74 -4.41 -11.35
CA ALA A 120 -9.19 -3.19 -12.01
C ALA A 120 -8.12 -2.08 -11.97
N GLU A 121 -7.37 -1.96 -10.87
CA GLU A 121 -6.26 -1.00 -10.77
C GLU A 121 -5.10 -1.37 -11.71
N LEU A 122 -4.76 -2.66 -11.82
CA LEU A 122 -3.73 -3.16 -12.74
C LEU A 122 -4.10 -2.92 -14.22
N GLY A 123 -5.38 -3.05 -14.57
CA GLY A 123 -5.88 -2.84 -15.93
C GLY A 123 -5.96 -1.36 -16.36
N SER A 124 -5.82 -0.42 -15.43
CA SER A 124 -5.88 1.01 -15.74
C SER A 124 -4.60 1.53 -16.40
N SER A 125 -4.75 2.34 -17.45
CA SER A 125 -3.65 3.03 -18.15
C SER A 125 -3.58 4.48 -17.69
N GLY A 126 -2.71 4.79 -16.73
CA GLY A 126 -2.52 6.15 -16.21
C GLY A 126 -1.22 6.30 -15.41
N SER A 127 -0.76 7.52 -15.13
CA SER A 127 0.48 7.77 -14.36
C SER A 127 0.40 7.26 -12.91
N LEU A 128 -0.79 7.31 -12.31
CA LEU A 128 -1.11 6.68 -11.02
C LEU A 128 -0.98 5.17 -11.03
N SER A 129 -1.13 4.56 -12.21
CA SER A 129 -1.11 3.11 -12.34
C SER A 129 0.27 2.56 -12.04
N SER A 130 1.40 3.25 -12.32
CA SER A 130 2.73 2.68 -12.04
C SER A 130 3.00 2.55 -10.54
N LEU A 131 2.62 3.58 -9.77
CA LEU A 131 2.72 3.62 -8.32
C LEU A 131 1.82 2.56 -7.67
N LEU A 132 0.54 2.56 -8.05
CA LEU A 132 -0.42 1.60 -7.51
C LEU A 132 -0.09 0.17 -7.97
N LYS A 133 0.32 -0.04 -9.23
CA LYS A 133 0.76 -1.36 -9.75
C LYS A 133 1.87 -1.94 -8.88
N ARG A 134 2.89 -1.18 -8.53
CA ARG A 134 3.96 -1.68 -7.65
C ARG A 134 3.43 -2.15 -6.30
N ARG A 135 2.52 -1.38 -5.69
CA ARG A 135 1.96 -1.68 -4.37
C ARG A 135 0.97 -2.84 -4.42
N VAL A 136 0.14 -2.88 -5.44
CA VAL A 136 -0.74 -4.00 -5.74
C VAL A 136 0.08 -5.28 -5.96
N LEU A 137 1.18 -5.22 -6.72
CA LEU A 137 2.08 -6.35 -6.92
C LEU A 137 2.72 -6.82 -5.61
N ARG A 138 3.22 -5.90 -4.77
CA ARG A 138 3.74 -6.23 -3.43
C ARG A 138 2.66 -6.89 -2.58
N LEU A 139 1.47 -6.31 -2.54
CA LEU A 139 0.34 -6.83 -1.78
C LEU A 139 -0.02 -8.24 -2.25
N VAL A 140 -0.19 -8.45 -3.57
CA VAL A 140 -0.47 -9.78 -4.13
C VAL A 140 0.63 -10.78 -3.79
N ALA A 141 1.91 -10.40 -3.88
CA ALA A 141 3.02 -11.27 -3.52
C ALA A 141 2.98 -11.72 -2.05
N CYS A 142 2.68 -10.80 -1.13
CA CYS A 142 2.56 -11.11 0.30
C CYS A 142 1.36 -12.03 0.60
N TRP A 143 0.31 -11.96 -0.20
CA TRP A 143 -0.94 -12.71 0.00
C TRP A 143 -1.07 -13.97 -0.87
N VAL A 144 -0.11 -14.24 -1.77
CA VAL A 144 -0.19 -15.36 -2.73
C VAL A 144 -0.23 -16.73 -2.04
N THR A 145 0.41 -16.85 -0.88
CA THR A 145 0.40 -18.07 -0.07
C THR A 145 -0.92 -18.30 0.67
N ARG A 146 -1.86 -17.35 0.56
CA ARG A 146 -3.16 -17.32 1.26
C ARG A 146 -4.36 -17.36 0.31
N LEU A 147 -4.13 -17.40 -0.99
CA LEU A 147 -5.18 -17.64 -1.97
C LEU A 147 -5.56 -19.12 -1.89
N GLU A 148 -6.69 -19.42 -1.25
CA GLU A 148 -7.33 -20.73 -1.41
C GLU A 148 -7.80 -20.85 -2.87
N GLY A 149 -7.38 -21.93 -3.54
CA GLY A 149 -7.69 -22.21 -4.94
C GLY A 149 -9.15 -22.60 -5.16
#